data_AF-A0A5B1B4D6-F1
#
_entry.id   AF-A0A5B1B4D6-F1
#
_cell.length_a   1.000
_cell.length_b   1.000
_cell.length_c   1.000
_cell.angle_alpha   90.00
_cell.angle_beta   90.00
_cell.angle_gamma   90.00
#
_symmetry.space_group_name_H-M   'P 1'
#
loop_
_entity.id
_entity.type
_entity.pdbx_description
1 polymer ?
#
loop_
_entity_poly.entity_id
_entity_poly.type
_entity_poly.pdbx_seq_one_letter_code
_entity_poly.pdbx_strand_id
1 'polypeptide(L)'
;MEGNSPLSAPPGPSPAWPPYYPPAKPAQRWLPVAIIVAAIIIATAVISAVLLSRDTNTVAPTGPTPTAVGNPPAQAGTTATSSTCEAWPSTKAALNAIPALPAGWNWQTPNIDLYVANQNAAVSTALQLFEREIAAADPPQVVEAARAYVSERRQGMQKMSNHTYTQADGVPITAARAKLDQLCGVS
;
A
#
# COMPACT_ATOMS: atom_id res chain seq x y z
N MET A 1 -18.37 -20.69 -65.53
CA MET A 1 -17.95 -19.30 -65.70
C MET A 1 -17.82 -18.71 -64.32
N GLU A 2 -16.60 -18.86 -63.84
CA GLU A 2 -16.08 -18.74 -62.50
C GLU A 2 -16.11 -17.29 -61.98
N GLY A 3 -16.13 -17.17 -60.66
CA GLY A 3 -16.28 -15.92 -59.93
C GLY A 3 -15.05 -15.04 -59.96
N ASN A 4 -15.29 -13.73 -60.02
CA ASN A 4 -14.28 -12.70 -59.81
C ASN A 4 -14.38 -12.16 -58.39
N SER A 5 -13.45 -12.55 -57.53
CA SER A 5 -13.12 -11.80 -56.30
C SER A 5 -11.77 -11.10 -56.52
N PRO A 6 -11.64 -9.78 -56.23
CA PRO A 6 -10.36 -9.12 -56.34
C PRO A 6 -9.43 -9.59 -55.21
N LEU A 7 -8.23 -10.03 -55.61
CA LEU A 7 -7.13 -10.38 -54.70
C LEU A 7 -6.76 -9.14 -53.86
N SER A 8 -6.90 -9.24 -52.54
CA SER A 8 -6.39 -8.23 -51.61
C SER A 8 -4.86 -8.16 -51.70
N ALA A 9 -4.32 -6.96 -51.87
CA ALA A 9 -2.88 -6.73 -51.84
C ALA A 9 -2.29 -7.06 -50.45
N PRO A 10 -1.06 -7.59 -50.37
CA PRO A 10 -0.39 -7.84 -49.10
C PRO A 10 -0.13 -6.51 -48.35
N PRO A 11 -0.16 -6.50 -47.01
CA PRO A 11 0.16 -5.31 -46.23
C PRO A 11 1.62 -4.92 -46.48
N GLY A 12 1.84 -3.65 -46.83
CA GLY A 12 3.18 -3.09 -46.99
C GLY A 12 3.99 -3.14 -45.69
N PRO A 13 5.33 -3.10 -45.77
CA PRO A 13 6.19 -3.11 -44.59
C PRO A 13 5.94 -1.89 -43.70
N SER A 14 6.03 -2.08 -42.39
CA SER A 14 5.92 -1.01 -41.40
C SER A 14 6.98 0.08 -41.65
N PRO A 15 6.66 1.38 -41.47
CA PRO A 15 7.66 2.43 -41.60
C PRO A 15 8.77 2.24 -40.57
N ALA A 16 10.03 2.34 -41.04
CA ALA A 16 11.19 2.33 -40.18
C ALA A 16 11.20 3.57 -39.28
N TRP A 17 11.43 3.37 -37.98
CA TRP A 17 11.60 4.48 -37.03
C TRP A 17 12.86 5.28 -37.38
N PRO A 18 12.82 6.63 -37.26
CA PRO A 18 13.99 7.46 -37.55
C PRO A 18 15.14 7.17 -36.57
N PRO A 19 16.40 7.10 -37.04
CA PRO A 19 17.53 6.59 -36.25
C PRO A 19 18.13 7.56 -35.23
N TYR A 20 17.51 8.70 -34.93
CA TYR A 20 18.10 9.69 -34.02
C TYR A 20 17.04 10.46 -33.23
N TYR A 21 16.95 10.18 -31.93
CA TYR A 21 16.37 11.13 -30.97
C TYR A 21 17.50 12.07 -30.50
N PRO A 22 17.39 13.40 -30.68
CA PRO A 22 18.33 14.31 -30.05
C PRO A 22 18.19 14.23 -28.52
N PRO A 23 19.29 14.36 -27.76
CA PRO A 23 19.21 14.34 -26.30
C PRO A 23 18.29 15.46 -25.82
N ALA A 24 17.36 15.12 -24.92
CA ALA A 24 16.51 16.10 -24.26
C ALA A 24 17.41 17.14 -23.59
N LYS A 25 17.25 18.41 -23.99
CA LYS A 25 17.94 19.53 -23.35
C LYS A 25 17.60 19.51 -21.85
N PRO A 26 18.56 19.60 -20.93
CA PRO A 26 18.25 19.76 -19.53
C PRO A 26 17.54 21.11 -19.35
N ALA A 27 16.29 21.09 -18.93
CA ALA A 27 15.58 22.29 -18.51
C ALA A 27 16.19 22.75 -17.19
N GLN A 28 17.23 23.58 -17.30
CA GLN A 28 17.83 24.30 -16.20
C GLN A 28 16.81 25.35 -15.71
N ARG A 29 15.95 24.99 -14.76
CA ARG A 29 15.14 25.94 -14.00
C ARG A 29 15.74 26.13 -12.62
N TRP A 30 16.42 27.28 -12.49
CA TRP A 30 16.79 27.89 -11.24
C TRP A 30 15.54 28.28 -10.42
N LEU A 31 15.45 27.66 -9.22
CA LEU A 31 15.09 28.22 -7.89
C LEU A 31 13.68 28.83 -7.64
N PRO A 32 13.18 28.85 -6.37
CA PRO A 32 13.92 28.66 -5.11
C PRO A 32 13.40 27.57 -4.16
N VAL A 33 14.36 27.05 -3.42
CA VAL A 33 14.23 26.39 -2.12
C VAL A 33 13.49 27.34 -1.15
N ALA A 34 12.30 26.94 -0.71
CA ALA A 34 11.60 27.55 0.41
C ALA A 34 10.92 26.45 1.23
N ILE A 35 11.66 25.95 2.22
CA ILE A 35 11.23 25.66 3.59
C ILE A 35 9.74 25.36 3.77
N ILE A 36 9.40 24.08 3.96
CA ILE A 36 8.32 23.69 4.89
C ILE A 36 8.94 22.72 5.90
N VAL A 37 9.77 23.31 6.76
CA VAL A 37 10.05 22.79 8.11
C VAL A 37 9.19 23.65 9.04
N ALA A 38 8.55 23.01 10.02
CA ALA A 38 7.54 23.52 10.98
C ALA A 38 6.09 23.40 10.48
N ALA A 39 5.10 22.91 11.21
CA ALA A 39 5.01 22.35 12.57
C ALA A 39 3.60 21.75 12.71
N ILE A 40 3.44 20.57 13.33
CA ILE A 40 2.22 20.26 14.12
C ILE A 40 2.66 19.48 15.37
N ILE A 41 2.97 20.21 16.42
CA ILE A 41 2.78 19.79 17.81
C ILE A 41 1.55 20.55 18.31
N ILE A 42 0.82 19.96 19.30
CA ILE A 42 -0.28 20.49 20.13
C ILE A 42 -1.67 20.04 19.61
N ALA A 43 -2.61 19.45 20.35
CA ALA A 43 -2.70 19.02 21.76
C ALA A 43 -3.87 18.03 21.94
N THR A 44 -3.80 17.31 23.05
CA THR A 44 -4.90 16.60 23.74
C THR A 44 -6.19 17.43 23.89
N ALA A 45 -7.34 16.84 23.55
CA ALA A 45 -8.62 17.24 24.11
C ALA A 45 -9.53 16.02 24.33
N VAL A 46 -10.03 15.94 25.55
CA VAL A 46 -10.88 14.94 26.19
C VAL A 46 -12.24 14.83 25.49
N ILE A 47 -12.75 13.61 25.30
CA ILE A 47 -14.21 13.40 25.28
C ILE A 47 -14.55 12.34 26.34
N SER A 48 -15.14 12.87 27.40
CA SER A 48 -15.75 12.16 28.52
C SER A 48 -16.95 11.33 28.08
N ALA A 49 -17.19 10.27 28.85
CA ALA A 49 -18.37 9.42 28.95
C ALA A 49 -19.68 9.91 28.30
N VAL A 50 -20.29 9.01 27.52
CA VAL A 50 -21.75 8.90 27.41
C VAL A 50 -22.15 7.54 27.96
N LEU A 51 -22.34 7.49 29.29
CA LEU A 51 -23.34 6.63 29.90
C LEU A 51 -24.66 7.39 29.76
N LEU A 52 -25.46 7.05 28.75
CA LEU A 52 -26.87 7.43 28.71
C LEU A 52 -27.71 6.20 29.03
N SER A 53 -28.04 6.16 30.31
CA SER A 53 -29.18 5.53 30.95
C SER A 53 -30.35 5.23 30.01
N ARG A 54 -30.78 3.97 30.00
CA ARG A 54 -32.17 3.63 29.76
C ARG A 54 -32.78 3.30 31.12
N ASP A 55 -33.36 4.32 31.74
CA ASP A 55 -34.34 4.15 32.80
C ASP A 55 -35.64 3.65 32.18
N THR A 56 -36.25 2.64 32.79
CA THR A 56 -37.71 2.57 32.92
C THR A 56 -38.08 1.59 34.03
N ASN A 57 -38.81 2.13 35.02
CA ASN A 57 -39.67 1.50 36.02
C ASN A 57 -39.10 1.25 37.43
N THR A 58 -39.30 2.27 38.25
CA THR A 58 -39.69 2.30 39.67
C THR A 58 -40.37 1.03 40.21
N VAL A 59 -39.86 0.45 41.31
CA VAL A 59 -40.48 0.20 42.65
C VAL A 59 -39.42 -0.47 43.58
N ALA A 60 -39.37 -0.05 44.85
CA ALA A 60 -38.36 -0.41 45.86
C ALA A 60 -38.70 -1.72 46.66
N PRO A 61 -38.05 -2.03 47.82
CA PRO A 61 -36.96 -3.01 47.99
C PRO A 61 -37.32 -4.24 48.85
N THR A 62 -36.70 -5.42 48.65
CA THR A 62 -36.34 -6.46 49.67
C THR A 62 -35.89 -7.78 49.01
N GLY A 63 -34.82 -8.41 49.53
CA GLY A 63 -34.52 -9.84 49.33
C GLY A 63 -33.16 -10.18 48.66
N PRO A 64 -32.38 -11.17 49.15
CA PRO A 64 -31.01 -11.43 48.70
C PRO A 64 -30.87 -12.46 47.56
N THR A 65 -29.95 -12.15 46.62
CA THR A 65 -29.23 -13.01 45.64
C THR A 65 -30.02 -13.88 44.65
N PRO A 66 -29.57 -13.93 43.38
CA PRO A 66 -28.66 -15.01 42.99
C PRO A 66 -27.46 -14.55 42.15
N THR A 67 -26.38 -15.30 42.32
CA THR A 67 -25.12 -15.32 41.59
C THR A 67 -25.32 -15.31 40.07
N ALA A 68 -24.83 -14.28 39.39
CA ALA A 68 -24.62 -14.31 37.95
C ALA A 68 -23.12 -14.18 37.68
N VAL A 69 -22.51 -15.30 37.27
CA VAL A 69 -21.18 -15.36 36.67
C VAL A 69 -21.26 -14.63 35.33
N GLY A 70 -21.04 -13.32 35.34
CA GLY A 70 -20.81 -12.54 34.14
C GLY A 70 -19.33 -12.58 33.82
N ASN A 71 -18.97 -13.29 32.75
CA ASN A 71 -17.64 -13.11 32.13
C ASN A 71 -17.41 -11.61 31.92
N PRO A 72 -16.25 -11.05 32.33
CA PRO A 72 -15.95 -9.67 31.99
C PRO A 72 -15.97 -9.55 30.45
N PRO A 73 -16.56 -8.48 29.89
CA PRO A 73 -16.44 -8.21 28.47
C PRO A 73 -14.94 -8.18 28.14
N ALA A 74 -14.57 -8.91 27.08
CA ALA A 74 -13.22 -8.91 26.55
C ALA A 74 -12.75 -7.46 26.49
N GLN A 75 -11.67 -7.17 27.21
CA GLN A 75 -11.04 -5.85 27.22
C GLN A 75 -10.81 -5.47 25.76
N ALA A 76 -11.64 -4.57 25.25
CA ALA A 76 -11.35 -3.82 24.06
C ALA A 76 -10.03 -3.11 24.37
N GLY A 77 -8.94 -3.66 23.83
CA GLY A 77 -7.61 -3.12 24.02
C GLY A 77 -7.67 -1.65 23.67
N THR A 78 -7.47 -0.81 24.66
CA THR A 78 -7.11 0.60 24.48
C THR A 78 -6.04 0.62 23.41
N THR A 79 -6.37 1.15 22.23
CA THR A 79 -5.49 1.28 21.09
C THR A 79 -4.30 2.10 21.53
N ALA A 80 -3.24 1.43 21.99
CA ALA A 80 -1.93 2.01 21.99
C ALA A 80 -1.69 2.46 20.55
N THR A 81 -1.43 3.75 20.38
CA THR A 81 -1.09 4.34 19.09
C THR A 81 0.02 3.52 18.45
N SER A 82 -0.31 2.76 17.40
CA SER A 82 0.66 1.90 16.71
C SER A 82 1.46 2.76 15.75
N SER A 83 2.76 2.90 16.00
CA SER A 83 3.67 3.65 15.12
C SER A 83 3.67 3.07 13.69
N THR A 84 3.56 1.74 13.59
CA THR A 84 3.41 1.04 12.29
C THR A 84 2.17 1.53 11.55
N CYS A 85 1.02 1.59 12.23
CA CYS A 85 -0.23 2.03 11.61
C CYS A 85 -0.31 3.54 11.38
N GLU A 86 0.41 4.36 12.16
CA GLU A 86 0.55 5.79 11.88
C GLU A 86 1.40 6.05 10.63
N ALA A 87 2.46 5.26 10.41
CA ALA A 87 3.34 5.37 9.24
C ALA A 87 2.75 4.73 7.98
N TRP A 88 1.78 3.83 8.11
CA TRP A 88 1.25 3.06 6.99
C TRP A 88 0.57 3.91 5.90
N PRO A 89 -0.33 4.88 6.20
CA PRO A 89 -0.97 5.70 5.17
C PRO A 89 0.01 6.46 4.28
N SER A 90 1.05 7.07 4.87
CA SER A 90 2.06 7.82 4.11
C SER A 90 2.93 6.88 3.26
N THR A 91 3.30 5.72 3.82
CA THR A 91 3.99 4.65 3.08
C THR A 91 3.15 4.17 1.90
N LYS A 92 1.86 3.90 2.12
CA LYS A 92 0.90 3.47 1.09
C LYS A 92 0.79 4.49 -0.04
N ALA A 93 0.71 5.78 0.32
CA ALA A 93 0.69 6.87 -0.66
C ALA A 93 2.00 6.94 -1.46
N ALA A 94 3.15 6.82 -0.80
CA ALA A 94 4.46 6.79 -1.48
C ALA A 94 4.57 5.61 -2.45
N LEU A 95 4.14 4.41 -2.03
CA LEU A 95 4.13 3.22 -2.88
C LEU A 95 3.20 3.36 -4.09
N ASN A 96 2.03 3.99 -3.92
CA ASN A 96 1.09 4.25 -5.00
C ASN A 96 1.56 5.32 -5.99
N ALA A 97 2.43 6.23 -5.55
CA ALA A 97 3.02 7.25 -6.42
C ALA A 97 4.12 6.69 -7.33
N ILE A 98 4.63 5.48 -7.05
CA ILE A 98 5.63 4.82 -7.90
C ILE A 98 4.95 4.40 -9.22
N PRO A 99 5.48 4.82 -10.38
CA PRO A 99 4.91 4.43 -11.67
C PRO A 99 4.85 2.90 -11.82
N ALA A 100 3.71 2.41 -12.27
CA ALA A 100 3.55 1.02 -12.66
C ALA A 100 4.41 0.69 -13.88
N LEU A 101 4.73 -0.59 -14.07
CA LEU A 101 5.33 -1.04 -15.32
C LEU A 101 4.33 -0.86 -16.47
N PRO A 102 4.79 -0.68 -17.73
CA PRO A 102 3.91 -0.47 -18.87
C PRO A 102 2.82 -1.54 -18.96
N ALA A 103 1.58 -1.15 -19.28
CA ALA A 103 0.50 -2.13 -19.39
C ALA A 103 0.82 -3.20 -20.46
N GLY A 104 0.64 -4.48 -20.12
CA GLY A 104 0.91 -5.59 -21.03
C GLY A 104 2.40 -5.88 -21.28
N TRP A 105 3.31 -5.34 -20.48
CA TRP A 105 4.74 -5.61 -20.59
C TRP A 105 5.06 -7.11 -20.52
N ASN A 106 6.17 -7.47 -21.15
CA ASN A 106 6.85 -8.75 -21.01
C ASN A 106 8.37 -8.52 -21.04
N TRP A 107 9.17 -9.57 -20.82
CA TRP A 107 10.64 -9.46 -20.81
C TRP A 107 11.27 -9.07 -22.17
N GLN A 108 10.49 -9.03 -23.25
CA GLN A 108 10.92 -8.59 -24.58
C GLN A 108 10.59 -7.11 -24.83
N THR A 109 9.87 -6.46 -23.91
CA THR A 109 9.48 -5.05 -24.03
C THR A 109 10.75 -4.17 -24.00
N PRO A 110 10.92 -3.22 -24.95
CA PRO A 110 12.10 -2.37 -24.97
C PRO A 110 12.33 -1.65 -23.63
N ASN A 111 13.57 -1.72 -23.13
CA ASN A 111 14.01 -1.11 -21.86
C ASN A 111 13.28 -1.63 -20.60
N ILE A 112 12.62 -2.79 -20.65
CA ILE A 112 11.88 -3.32 -19.49
C ILE A 112 12.76 -3.51 -18.25
N ASP A 113 13.99 -3.97 -18.42
CA ASP A 113 14.93 -4.17 -17.31
C ASP A 113 15.24 -2.85 -16.59
N LEU A 114 15.38 -1.76 -17.35
CA LEU A 114 15.58 -0.42 -16.78
C LEU A 114 14.33 0.07 -16.03
N TYR A 115 13.14 -0.16 -16.57
CA TYR A 115 11.89 0.19 -15.89
C TYR A 115 11.70 -0.61 -14.60
N VAL A 116 11.99 -1.92 -14.63
CA VAL A 116 11.97 -2.80 -13.46
C VAL A 116 12.99 -2.36 -12.43
N ALA A 117 14.23 -2.07 -12.83
CA ALA A 117 15.27 -1.61 -11.90
C ALA A 117 14.88 -0.28 -11.23
N ASN A 118 14.37 0.68 -11.99
CA ASN A 118 13.93 1.98 -11.46
C ASN A 118 12.74 1.83 -10.50
N GLN A 119 11.76 1.00 -10.85
CA GLN A 119 10.62 0.71 -9.97
C GLN A 119 11.08 0.01 -8.69
N ASN A 120 11.91 -1.02 -8.78
CA ASN A 120 12.43 -1.75 -7.62
C ASN A 120 13.23 -0.84 -6.69
N ALA A 121 14.04 0.09 -7.22
CA ALA A 121 14.79 1.05 -6.41
C ALA A 121 13.86 1.98 -5.61
N ALA A 122 12.82 2.51 -6.26
CA ALA A 122 11.83 3.37 -5.60
C ALA A 122 11.03 2.60 -4.53
N VAL A 123 10.58 1.38 -4.84
CA VAL A 123 9.84 0.53 -3.89
C VAL A 123 10.74 0.16 -2.72
N SER A 124 11.99 -0.23 -2.97
CA SER A 124 12.96 -0.57 -1.92
C SER A 124 13.16 0.58 -0.94
N THR A 125 13.29 1.81 -1.46
CA THR A 125 13.43 3.00 -0.61
C THR A 125 12.20 3.21 0.28
N ALA A 126 10.99 3.09 -0.27
CA ALA A 126 9.76 3.22 0.52
C ALA A 126 9.64 2.14 1.61
N LEU A 127 9.99 0.88 1.29
CA LEU A 127 9.98 -0.21 2.27
C LEU A 127 11.02 -0.01 3.38
N GLN A 128 12.23 0.45 3.05
CA GLN A 128 13.26 0.72 4.05
C GLN A 128 12.86 1.80 5.05
N LEU A 129 12.11 2.82 4.60
CA LEU A 129 11.57 3.84 5.50
C LEU A 129 10.47 3.24 6.40
N PHE A 130 9.54 2.51 5.81
CA PHE A 130 8.46 1.86 6.57
C PHE A 130 8.98 0.87 7.60
N GLU A 131 9.99 0.07 7.28
CA GLU A 131 10.58 -0.91 8.19
C GLU A 131 11.16 -0.30 9.47
N ARG A 132 11.59 0.96 9.44
CA ARG A 132 12.07 1.68 10.63
C ARG A 132 10.93 2.05 11.58
N GLU A 133 9.73 2.20 11.04
CA GLU A 133 8.51 2.53 11.79
C GLU A 133 7.77 1.27 12.27
N ILE A 134 8.22 0.06 11.90
CA ILE A 134 7.66 -1.18 12.43
C ILE A 134 8.13 -1.36 13.88
N ALA A 135 7.35 -0.83 14.81
CA ALA A 135 7.65 -0.88 16.23
C ALA A 135 7.35 -2.27 16.82
N ALA A 136 8.33 -2.89 17.48
CA ALA A 136 8.14 -4.20 18.12
C ALA A 136 7.14 -4.20 19.28
N ALA A 137 6.81 -3.02 19.82
CA ALA A 137 5.82 -2.83 20.87
C ALA A 137 4.37 -2.70 20.34
N ASP A 138 4.19 -2.61 19.03
CA ASP A 138 2.86 -2.57 18.41
C ASP A 138 2.15 -3.92 18.55
N PRO A 139 0.81 -3.96 18.37
CA PRO A 139 0.06 -5.21 18.45
C PRO A 139 0.67 -6.30 17.55
N PRO A 140 0.87 -7.54 18.04
CA PRO A 140 1.60 -8.58 17.30
C PRO A 140 1.08 -8.82 15.88
N GLN A 141 -0.24 -8.80 15.70
CA GLN A 141 -0.86 -8.94 14.38
C GLN A 141 -0.48 -7.82 13.39
N VAL A 142 -0.27 -6.59 13.87
CA VAL A 142 0.14 -5.46 13.04
C VAL A 142 1.60 -5.64 12.61
N VAL A 143 2.47 -5.98 13.57
CA VAL A 143 3.90 -6.21 13.30
C VAL A 143 4.08 -7.38 12.32
N GLU A 144 3.35 -8.48 12.52
CA GLU A 144 3.37 -9.64 11.64
C GLU A 144 2.91 -9.28 10.24
N ALA A 145 1.77 -8.60 10.09
CA ALA A 145 1.25 -8.20 8.78
C ALA A 145 2.18 -7.22 8.06
N ALA A 146 2.78 -6.26 8.78
CA ALA A 146 3.73 -5.31 8.22
C ALA A 146 4.99 -6.01 7.72
N ARG A 147 5.55 -6.93 8.51
CA ARG A 147 6.72 -7.73 8.11
C ARG A 147 6.41 -8.68 6.96
N ALA A 148 5.21 -9.29 6.96
CA ALA A 148 4.76 -10.13 5.86
C ALA A 148 4.65 -9.33 4.55
N TYR A 149 4.04 -8.13 4.59
CA TYR A 149 3.97 -7.25 3.43
C TYR A 149 5.37 -6.89 2.88
N VAL A 150 6.27 -6.45 3.75
CA VAL A 150 7.67 -6.14 3.38
C VAL A 150 8.36 -7.36 2.75
N SER A 151 8.21 -8.53 3.36
CA SER A 151 8.81 -9.78 2.87
C SER A 151 8.30 -10.15 1.49
N GLU A 152 6.97 -10.23 1.30
CA GLU A 152 6.35 -10.56 0.02
C GLU A 152 6.75 -9.56 -1.07
N ARG A 153 6.76 -8.27 -0.74
CA ARG A 153 7.15 -7.23 -1.70
C ARG A 153 8.62 -7.38 -2.11
N ARG A 154 9.52 -7.68 -1.18
CA ARG A 154 10.94 -7.96 -1.47
C ARG A 154 11.13 -9.21 -2.32
N GLN A 155 10.40 -10.28 -2.04
CA GLN A 155 10.43 -11.49 -2.87
C GLN A 155 9.94 -11.21 -4.30
N GLY A 156 8.86 -10.44 -4.44
CA GLY A 156 8.38 -9.98 -5.74
C GLY A 156 9.45 -9.20 -6.51
N MET A 157 10.09 -8.22 -5.86
CA MET A 157 11.19 -7.45 -6.47
C MET A 157 12.37 -8.35 -6.88
N GLN A 158 12.73 -9.34 -6.05
CA GLN A 158 13.79 -10.30 -6.38
C GLN A 158 13.45 -11.14 -7.61
N LYS A 159 12.20 -11.64 -7.70
CA LYS A 159 11.71 -12.35 -8.88
C LYS A 159 11.71 -11.45 -10.13
N MET A 160 11.39 -10.17 -9.97
CA MET A 160 11.46 -9.21 -11.08
C MET A 160 12.90 -9.03 -11.57
N SER A 161 13.87 -8.88 -10.66
CA SER A 161 15.29 -8.80 -11.01
C SER A 161 15.83 -10.10 -11.64
N ASN A 162 15.27 -11.25 -11.27
CA ASN A 162 15.66 -12.56 -11.80
C ASN A 162 14.90 -12.96 -13.07
N HIS A 163 14.01 -12.10 -13.59
CA HIS A 163 13.16 -12.36 -14.75
C HIS A 163 12.23 -13.57 -14.58
N THR A 164 11.90 -13.91 -13.34
CA THR A 164 11.00 -15.02 -12.99
C THR A 164 9.65 -14.55 -12.44
N TYR A 165 9.44 -13.24 -12.34
CA TYR A 165 8.18 -12.68 -11.89
C TYR A 165 7.04 -12.96 -12.87
N THR A 166 5.93 -13.43 -12.32
CA THR A 166 4.66 -13.67 -12.99
C THR A 166 3.54 -12.91 -12.29
N GLN A 167 2.37 -12.79 -12.93
CA GLN A 167 1.21 -12.15 -12.28
C GLN A 167 0.77 -12.86 -10.99
N ALA A 168 0.98 -14.18 -10.88
CA ALA A 168 0.65 -14.94 -9.67
C ALA A 168 1.47 -14.48 -8.45
N ASP A 169 2.70 -13.97 -8.67
CA ASP A 169 3.56 -13.45 -7.61
C ASP A 169 3.03 -12.11 -7.04
N GLY A 170 2.13 -11.42 -7.73
CA GLY A 170 1.46 -10.22 -7.24
C GLY A 170 0.33 -10.50 -6.24
N VAL A 171 -0.24 -11.71 -6.24
CA VAL A 171 -1.35 -12.11 -5.37
C VAL A 171 -0.96 -12.05 -3.89
N PRO A 172 0.12 -12.72 -3.41
CA PRO A 172 0.48 -12.69 -1.99
C PRO A 172 0.86 -11.28 -1.53
N ILE A 173 1.49 -10.47 -2.38
CA ILE A 173 1.80 -9.06 -2.09
C ILE A 173 0.52 -8.26 -1.86
N THR A 174 -0.47 -8.44 -2.72
CA THR A 174 -1.77 -7.75 -2.63
C THR A 174 -2.53 -8.18 -1.39
N ALA A 175 -2.54 -9.49 -1.09
CA ALA A 175 -3.17 -10.02 0.10
C ALA A 175 -2.52 -9.51 1.40
N ALA A 176 -1.18 -9.49 1.47
CA ALA A 176 -0.46 -8.96 2.63
C ALA A 176 -0.70 -7.46 2.81
N ARG A 177 -0.73 -6.69 1.71
CA ARG A 177 -1.09 -5.27 1.74
C ARG A 177 -2.51 -5.05 2.27
N ALA A 178 -3.49 -5.79 1.74
CA ALA A 178 -4.89 -5.68 2.16
C ALA A 178 -5.08 -6.08 3.63
N LYS A 179 -4.32 -7.07 4.12
CA LYS A 179 -4.33 -7.45 5.53
C LYS A 179 -3.81 -6.33 6.43
N LEU A 180 -2.72 -5.68 6.02
CA LEU A 180 -2.15 -4.53 6.74
C LEU A 180 -3.10 -3.32 6.72
N ASP A 181 -3.70 -3.03 5.55
CA ASP A 181 -4.75 -2.03 5.37
C ASP A 181 -5.91 -2.25 6.35
N GLN A 182 -6.43 -3.49 6.44
CA GLN A 182 -7.49 -3.86 7.36
C GLN A 182 -7.10 -3.62 8.84
N LEU A 183 -5.89 -4.01 9.23
CA LEU A 183 -5.43 -3.89 10.61
C LEU A 183 -5.17 -2.44 11.03
N CYS A 184 -4.74 -1.60 10.10
CA CYS A 184 -4.49 -0.18 10.35
C CYS A 184 -5.67 0.73 10.02
N GLY A 185 -6.82 0.18 9.60
CA GLY A 185 -8.03 0.95 9.28
C GLY A 185 -7.87 1.86 8.06
N VAL A 186 -7.04 1.46 7.09
CA VAL A 186 -6.74 2.21 5.87
C VAL A 186 -7.42 1.56 4.67
N SER A 187 -8.09 2.36 3.83
CA SER A 187 -8.71 1.93 2.56
C SER A 187 -7.84 2.24 1.36
#